data_AF-A0A1H6BGK0-F1
#
_entry.id   AF-A0A1H6BGK0-F1
#
_cell.length_a   1.000
_cell.length_b   1.000
_cell.length_c   1.000
_cell.angle_alpha   90.00
_cell.angle_beta   90.00
_cell.angle_gamma   90.00
#
_symmetry.space_group_name_H-M   'P 1'
#
loop_
_entity.id
_entity.type
_entity.pdbx_description
1 polymer ?
#
loop_
_entity_poly.entity_id
_entity_poly.type
_entity_poly.pdbx_seq_one_letter_code
_entity_poly.pdbx_strand_id
1 'polypeptide(L)' 'MSSPAPKIDDELDDIECEIAELIAEHGSERAAMRALLHDWNALLADADQAVSRGYLRGKFSEGARRPVVDDEP' A
#
# COMPACT_ATOMS: atom_id res chain seq x y z
N MET A 1 3.58 -32.21 -30.86
CA MET A 1 4.62 -32.06 -29.82
C MET A 1 3.96 -31.37 -28.64
N SER A 2 3.61 -32.13 -27.60
CA SER A 2 3.02 -31.56 -26.37
C SER A 2 4.15 -30.92 -25.57
N SER A 3 4.03 -29.63 -25.25
CA SER A 3 4.98 -28.94 -24.39
C SER A 3 4.81 -29.47 -22.96
N PRO A 4 5.89 -29.81 -22.23
CA PRO A 4 5.74 -30.28 -20.85
C PRO A 4 5.16 -29.14 -20.01
N ALA A 5 4.13 -29.45 -19.21
CA ALA A 5 3.59 -28.53 -18.21
C ALA A 5 4.74 -28.09 -17.29
N PRO A 6 4.77 -26.82 -16.84
CA PRO A 6 5.76 -26.37 -15.87
C PRO A 6 5.62 -27.27 -14.63
N LYS A 7 6.73 -27.91 -14.24
CA LYS A 7 6.81 -28.60 -12.96
C LYS A 7 6.80 -27.49 -11.91
N ILE A 8 5.68 -27.32 -11.24
CA ILE A 8 5.61 -26.54 -10.01
C ILE A 8 6.30 -27.46 -9.00
N ASP A 9 7.50 -27.10 -8.56
CA ASP A 9 8.10 -27.75 -7.40
C ASP A 9 7.14 -27.49 -6.24
N ASP A 10 6.63 -28.56 -5.60
CA ASP A 10 5.57 -28.53 -4.58
C ASP A 10 5.99 -27.84 -3.25
N GLU A 11 7.13 -27.14 -3.25
CA GLU A 11 7.60 -26.35 -2.12
C GLU A 11 7.07 -24.93 -2.33
N LEU A 12 6.00 -24.58 -1.61
CA LEU A 12 5.54 -23.20 -1.51
C LEU A 12 6.77 -22.36 -1.12
N ASP A 13 7.16 -21.42 -1.97
CA ASP A 13 8.19 -20.47 -1.59
C ASP A 13 7.70 -19.60 -0.42
N ASP A 14 8.62 -18.86 0.21
CA ASP A 14 8.29 -18.05 1.39
C ASP A 14 7.14 -17.06 1.10
N ILE A 15 7.05 -16.57 -0.14
CA ILE A 15 6.01 -15.63 -0.57
C ILE A 15 4.65 -16.34 -0.63
N GLU A 16 4.59 -17.53 -1.22
CA GLU A 16 3.36 -18.30 -1.28
C GLU A 16 2.89 -18.75 0.12
N CYS A 17 3.81 -19.00 1.05
CA CYS A 17 3.49 -19.23 2.47
C CYS A 17 2.84 -17.98 3.10
N GLU A 18 3.43 -16.80 2.92
CA GLU A 18 2.87 -15.53 3.42
C GLU A 18 1.49 -15.24 2.81
N ILE A 19 1.29 -15.51 1.52
CA ILE A 19 -0.01 -15.36 0.85
C ILE A 19 -1.05 -16.29 1.47
N ALA A 20 -0.70 -17.55 1.72
CA ALA A 20 -1.60 -18.51 2.34
C ALA A 20 -2.01 -18.09 3.76
N GLU A 21 -1.06 -17.56 4.55
CA GLU A 21 -1.34 -17.00 5.87
C GLU A 21 -2.30 -15.79 5.79
N LEU A 22 -2.08 -14.86 4.87
CA LEU A 22 -2.96 -13.72 4.63
C LEU A 22 -4.39 -14.14 4.24
N ILE A 23 -4.51 -15.14 3.38
CA ILE A 23 -5.81 -15.69 2.98
C ILE A 23 -6.51 -16.33 4.17
N ALA A 24 -5.77 -17.08 4.99
CA ALA A 24 -6.29 -17.73 6.19
C ALA A 24 -6.79 -16.70 7.23
N GLU A 25 -6.06 -15.60 7.43
CA GLU A 25 -6.44 -14.51 8.34
C GLU A 25 -7.73 -13.81 7.90
N HIS A 26 -7.85 -13.50 6.61
CA HIS A 26 -8.99 -12.74 6.08
C HIS A 26 -10.16 -13.61 5.57
N GLY A 27 -9.99 -14.94 5.57
CA GLY A 27 -11.01 -15.92 5.21
C GLY A 27 -11.35 -16.03 3.72
N SER A 28 -10.75 -15.20 2.86
CA SER A 28 -10.83 -15.34 1.40
C SER A 28 -9.75 -14.50 0.71
N GLU A 29 -9.32 -14.94 -0.47
CA GLU A 29 -8.41 -14.19 -1.36
C GLU A 29 -8.89 -12.76 -1.60
N ARG A 30 -10.18 -12.58 -1.89
CA ARG A 30 -10.74 -11.25 -2.16
C ARG A 30 -10.75 -10.34 -0.92
N ALA A 31 -10.91 -10.90 0.27
CA ALA A 31 -10.80 -10.15 1.52
C ALA A 31 -9.35 -9.77 1.82
N ALA A 32 -8.40 -10.70 1.66
CA ALA A 32 -6.97 -10.45 1.81
C ALA A 32 -6.47 -9.37 0.83
N MET A 33 -6.83 -9.47 -0.45
CA MET A 33 -6.51 -8.43 -1.44
C MET A 33 -7.11 -7.07 -1.10
N ARG A 34 -8.33 -7.04 -0.54
CA ARG A 34 -8.96 -5.77 -0.13
C ARG A 34 -8.22 -5.14 1.05
N ALA A 35 -7.80 -5.94 2.03
CA ALA A 35 -7.00 -5.47 3.15
C ALA A 35 -5.65 -4.92 2.66
N LEU A 36 -4.95 -5.68 1.83
CA LEU A 36 -3.67 -5.26 1.25
C LEU A 36 -3.78 -3.95 0.45
N LEU A 37 -4.84 -3.79 -0.37
CA LEU A 37 -5.09 -2.55 -1.10
C LEU A 37 -5.42 -1.37 -0.18
N HIS A 38 -6.13 -1.62 0.92
CA HIS A 38 -6.41 -0.60 1.91
C HIS A 38 -5.11 -0.08 2.54
N ASP A 39 -4.25 -0.98 3.00
CA ASP A 39 -3.01 -0.63 3.69
C ASP A 39 -1.99 0.03 2.75
N TRP A 40 -1.91 -0.43 1.49
CA TRP A 40 -1.15 0.26 0.47
C TRP A 40 -1.59 1.73 0.33
N ASN A 41 -2.89 1.98 0.21
CA ASN A 41 -3.39 3.35 0.06
C ASN A 41 -3.09 4.22 1.29
N ALA A 42 -3.17 3.65 2.49
CA ALA A 42 -2.78 4.34 3.72
C ALA A 42 -1.28 4.69 3.70
N LEU A 43 -0.42 3.75 3.32
CA LEU A 43 1.02 3.98 3.21
C LEU A 43 1.36 5.06 2.17
N LEU A 44 0.66 5.08 1.02
CA LEU A 44 0.83 6.14 0.02
C LEU A 44 0.41 7.51 0.55
N ALA A 45 -0.70 7.57 1.30
CA ALA A 45 -1.17 8.82 1.89
C ALA A 45 -0.17 9.36 2.92
N ASP A 46 0.36 8.48 3.78
CA ASP A 46 1.39 8.83 4.75
C ASP A 46 2.69 9.26 4.05
N ALA A 47 3.09 8.57 2.99
CA ALA A 47 4.26 8.95 2.19
C ALA A 47 4.09 10.34 1.55
N ASP A 48 2.92 10.67 1.00
CA ASP A 48 2.63 12.01 0.45
C ASP A 48 2.73 13.11 1.52
N GLN A 49 2.32 12.80 2.75
CA GLN A 49 2.42 13.74 3.88
C GLN A 49 3.84 13.86 4.45
N ALA A 50 4.59 12.76 4.46
CA ALA A 50 5.95 12.69 4.99
C ALA A 50 6.96 13.41 4.09
N VAL A 51 6.67 13.55 2.80
CA VAL A 51 7.49 14.34 1.89
C VAL A 51 7.24 15.83 2.14
N SER A 52 8.30 16.56 2.53
CA SER A 52 8.26 18.02 2.56
C SER A 52 7.97 18.51 1.14
N ARG A 53 6.75 19.00 0.90
CA ARG A 53 6.41 19.67 -0.36
C ARG A 53 7.20 20.98 -0.55
N GLY A 54 7.98 21.41 0.45
CA GLY A 54 9.00 22.44 0.36
C GLY A 54 8.47 23.87 0.20
N TYR A 55 9.40 24.81 0.34
CA TYR A 55 9.25 26.21 -0.07
C TYR A 55 10.07 26.41 -1.34
N LEU A 56 9.39 26.71 -2.44
CA LEU A 56 10.02 27.04 -3.72
C LEU A 56 10.00 28.57 -3.90
N ARG A 57 11.17 29.22 -3.74
CA ARG A 57 11.44 30.63 -4.11
C ARG A 57 10.26 31.59 -3.82
N GLY A 58 9.92 31.82 -2.56
CA GLY A 58 8.82 32.75 -2.24
C GLY A 58 7.45 32.11 -2.07
N LYS A 59 7.26 30.86 -2.53
CA LYS A 59 5.95 30.20 -2.55
C LYS A 59 6.02 28.82 -1.92
N PHE A 60 4.99 28.51 -1.13
CA PHE A 60 4.71 27.13 -0.77
C PHE A 60 4.15 26.43 -1.99
N SER A 61 4.48 25.15 -2.14
CA SER A 61 3.77 24.25 -3.04
C SER A 61 2.28 24.20 -2.69
N GLU A 62 1.47 23.93 -3.70
CA GLU A 62 0.02 23.83 -3.56
C GLU A 62 -0.34 22.77 -2.51
N GLY A 63 -1.21 23.13 -1.56
CA GLY A 63 -1.60 22.25 -0.44
C GLY A 63 -0.58 22.09 0.70
N ALA A 64 0.62 22.69 0.62
CA ALA A 64 1.65 22.55 1.66
C ALA A 64 1.49 23.52 2.84
N ARG A 65 0.61 24.52 2.71
CA ARG A 65 0.28 25.40 3.84
C ARG A 65 -0.65 24.67 4.80
N ARG A 66 -0.34 24.74 6.09
CA ARG A 66 -1.27 24.31 7.14
C ARG A 66 -2.62 25.04 6.93
N PRO A 67 -3.77 24.35 6.99
CA PRO A 67 -5.06 25.01 6.92
C PRO A 67 -5.15 26.06 8.05
N VAL A 68 -5.74 27.21 7.73
CA VAL A 68 -6.07 28.21 8.75
C VAL A 68 -7.15 27.58 9.61
N VAL A 69 -6.77 27.14 10.81
CA VAL A 69 -7.73 26.77 11.84
C VAL A 69 -8.05 28.08 12.52
N ASP A 70 -9.29 28.54 12.39
CA ASP A 70 -9.78 29.67 13.20
C ASP A 70 -9.83 29.17 14.65
N ASP A 71 -8.77 29.43 15.40
CA ASP A 71 -8.82 29.36 16.86
C ASP A 71 -9.73 30.51 17.32
N GLU A 72 -11.02 30.20 17.47
CA GLU A 72 -12.00 31.11 18.05
C GLU A 72 -11.66 31.30 19.55
N PRO A 73 -11.60 32.55 20.06
CA PRO A 73 -11.06 32.88 21.39
C PRO A 73 -11.93 32.45 22.58
#